data_AF-A0A353G2L1-F1
#
_entry.id   AF-A0A353G2L1-F1
#
_cell.length_a   1.000
_cell.length_b   1.000
_cell.length_c   1.000
_cell.angle_alpha   90.00
_cell.angle_beta   90.00
_cell.angle_gamma   90.00
#
_symmetry.space_group_name_H-M   'P 1'
#
loop_
_entity.id
_entity.type
_entity.pdbx_description
1 polymer ?
#
loop_
_entity_poly.entity_id
_entity_poly.type
_entity_poly.pdbx_seq_one_letter_code
_entity_poly.pdbx_strand_id
1 'polypeptide(L)' 'MYVCGPTVYDFAHIGNARPVIVFDVLYRLLKHLFPGSGNALDGSRVTYARNITDVDDK' A
#
# COMPACT_ATOMS: atom_id res chain seq x y z
N MET A 1 -0.18 3.27 7.57
CA MET A 1 -1.09 2.32 6.89
C MET A 1 -0.27 1.17 6.36
N TYR A 2 -0.56 -0.04 6.85
CA TYR A 2 0.02 -1.28 6.34
C TYR A 2 -1.03 -2.06 5.56
N VAL A 3 -0.63 -2.64 4.43
CA VAL A 3 -1.49 -3.49 3.60
C VAL A 3 -0.68 -4.73 3.23
N CYS A 4 -1.29 -5.92 3.25
CA CYS A 4 -0.64 -7.13 2.78
C CYS A 4 -0.36 -7.03 1.28
N GLY A 5 0.88 -7.33 0.87
CA GLY A 5 1.25 -7.42 -0.54
C GLY A 5 1.06 -8.82 -1.12
N PRO A 6 1.43 -8.99 -2.39
CA PRO A 6 1.24 -10.25 -3.10
C PRO A 6 2.27 -11.30 -2.68
N THR A 7 1.88 -12.57 -2.81
CA THR A 7 2.82 -13.69 -2.96
C THR A 7 3.17 -13.84 -4.44
N VAL A 8 4.45 -13.82 -4.79
CA VAL A 8 4.93 -13.59 -6.17
C VAL A 8 5.19 -14.88 -6.97
N TYR A 9 4.23 -15.81 -7.00
CA TYR A 9 4.35 -17.08 -7.73
C TYR A 9 3.81 -17.09 -9.17
N ASP A 10 2.94 -16.14 -9.51
CA ASP A 10 2.33 -16.05 -10.83
C ASP A 10 2.12 -14.58 -11.22
N PHE A 11 1.74 -14.34 -12.47
CA PHE A 11 1.45 -13.02 -13.00
C PHE A 11 0.26 -12.37 -12.28
N ALA A 12 0.36 -11.06 -12.08
CA ALA A 12 -0.71 -10.29 -11.47
C ALA A 12 -1.99 -10.33 -12.35
N HIS A 13 -3.12 -10.60 -11.71
CA HIS A 13 -4.44 -10.56 -12.33
C HIS A 13 -5.28 -9.39 -11.78
N ILE A 14 -6.45 -9.11 -12.38
CA ILE A 14 -7.29 -7.97 -12.02
C ILE A 14 -7.72 -7.97 -10.54
N GLY A 15 -7.89 -9.18 -9.98
CA GLY A 15 -8.12 -9.37 -8.54
C GLY A 15 -6.99 -8.82 -7.65
N ASN A 16 -5.71 -8.92 -8.06
CA ASN A 16 -4.59 -8.30 -7.34
C ASN A 16 -4.56 -6.78 -7.52
N ALA A 17 -5.01 -6.27 -8.67
CA ALA A 17 -5.04 -4.82 -8.93
C ALA A 17 -6.08 -4.09 -8.07
N ARG A 18 -7.23 -4.72 -7.81
CA ARG A 18 -8.31 -4.13 -7.00
C ARG A 18 -7.83 -3.59 -5.63
N PRO A 19 -7.19 -4.38 -4.75
CA PRO A 19 -6.70 -3.85 -3.47
C PRO A 19 -5.62 -2.79 -3.67
N VAL A 20 -4.75 -2.92 -4.68
CA VAL A 20 -3.73 -1.90 -4.98
C VAL A 20 -4.37 -0.53 -5.22
N ILE A 21 -5.43 -0.48 -6.04
CA ILE A 21 -6.14 0.77 -6.36
C ILE A 21 -6.95 1.29 -5.17
N VAL A 22 -7.72 0.42 -4.49
CA VAL A 22 -8.55 0.83 -3.34
C VAL A 22 -7.68 1.44 -2.24
N PHE A 23 -6.55 0.82 -1.93
CA PHE A 23 -5.65 1.35 -0.89
C PHE A 23 -4.83 2.55 -1.37
N ASP A 24 -4.57 2.72 -2.67
CA ASP A 24 -4.00 3.96 -3.20
C ASP A 24 -4.95 5.14 -3.03
N VAL A 25 -6.23 4.97 -3.36
CA VAL A 25 -7.25 6.01 -3.16
C VAL A 25 -7.39 6.37 -1.68
N LEU A 26 -7.42 5.36 -0.80
CA LEU A 26 -7.45 5.58 0.65
C LEU A 26 -6.20 6.32 1.13
N TYR A 27 -5.01 5.93 0.64
CA TYR A 27 -3.75 6.62 0.98
C TYR A 27 -3.80 8.10 0.61
N ARG A 28 -4.24 8.42 -0.62
CA ARG A 28 -4.38 9.80 -1.09
C ARG A 28 -5.38 10.59 -0.26
N LEU A 29 -6.52 9.99 0.09
CA LEU A 29 -7.52 10.62 0.94
C LEU A 29 -6.94 10.93 2.33
N LEU A 30 -6.29 9.96 2.97
CA LEU A 30 -5.68 10.15 4.29
C LEU A 30 -4.57 11.20 4.24
N LYS A 31 -3.75 11.21 3.18
CA LYS A 31 -2.72 12.23 2.97
C LYS A 31 -3.33 13.63 2.85
N HIS A 32 -4.48 13.76 2.19
CA HIS A 32 -5.20 15.03 2.07
C HIS A 32 -5.81 15.50 3.40
N LEU A 33 -6.38 14.57 4.19
CA LEU A 33 -7.04 14.87 5.46
C LEU A 33 -6.07 15.15 6.62
N PHE A 34 -4.86 14.58 6.56
CA PHE A 34 -3.83 14.70 7.61
C PHE A 34 -2.54 15.35 7.08
N PRO A 35 -2.60 16.62 6.62
CA PRO A 35 -1.42 17.35 6.16
C PRO A 35 -0.47 17.66 7.34
N GLY A 36 0.84 17.67 7.10
CA GLY A 36 1.83 18.17 8.06
C GLY A 36 3.09 17.32 8.19
N SER A 37 4.12 17.92 8.80
CA SER A 37 5.48 17.40 9.02
C SER A 37 5.53 16.17 9.94
N GLY A 38 4.96 15.05 9.50
CA GLY A 38 5.31 13.72 10.00
C GLY A 38 6.54 13.19 9.27
N ASN A 39 7.15 12.12 9.79
CA ASN A 39 8.36 11.46 9.28
C ASN A 39 8.26 10.90 7.85
N ALA A 40 7.16 11.07 7.14
CA ALA A 40 7.04 10.70 5.74
C ALA A 40 7.75 11.76 4.89
N LEU A 41 8.64 11.30 4.00
CA LEU A 41 9.46 12.10 3.10
C LEU A 41 8.69 13.12 2.21
N ASP A 42 7.35 13.11 2.26
CA ASP A 42 6.44 13.89 1.43
C ASP A 42 5.60 14.94 2.19
N GLY A 43 5.89 15.18 3.48
CA GLY A 43 5.20 16.21 4.28
C GLY A 43 3.78 15.84 4.72
N SER A 44 3.45 14.55 4.74
CA SER A 44 2.22 14.01 5.32
C SER A 44 2.49 13.22 6.60
N ARG A 45 1.47 13.06 7.45
CA ARG A 45 1.56 12.19 8.64
C ARG A 45 1.27 10.71 8.34
N VAL A 46 1.12 10.35 7.06
CA VAL A 46 0.64 9.03 6.66
C VAL A 46 1.80 8.23 6.08
N THR A 47 2.40 7.35 6.88
CA THR A 47 3.38 6.38 6.38
C THR A 47 2.65 5.21 5.71
N TYR A 48 3.00 4.87 4.47
CA TYR A 48 2.48 3.70 3.77
C TYR A 48 3.53 2.60 3.65
N ALA A 49 3.20 1.38 4.06
CA ALA A 49 4.07 0.21 3.95
C ALA A 49 3.29 -1.00 3.43
N ARG A 50 3.97 -1.85 2.66
CA ARG A 50 3.44 -3.11 2.11
C ARG A 50 4.58 -4.12 2.02
N ASN A 51 4.33 -5.36 2.40
CA ASN A 51 5.30 -6.44 2.23
C ASN A 51 5.26 -7.01 0.79
N ILE A 52 6.22 -7.87 0.50
CA ILE A 52 6.15 -8.84 -0.60
C ILE A 52 6.35 -10.19 0.08
N THR A 53 5.49 -11.16 -0.22
CA THR A 53 5.69 -12.53 0.25
C THR A 53 6.50 -13.25 -0.83
N ASP A 54 7.81 -13.28 -0.64
CA ASP A 54 8.78 -13.90 -1.55
C ASP A 54 9.10 -15.36 -1.19
N VAL A 55 8.64 -15.83 -0.03
CA VAL A 55 8.70 -17.23 0.42
C VAL A 55 7.37 -17.63 1.06
N ASP A 56 6.79 -18.74 0.60
CA ASP A 56 5.49 -19.30 1.00
C ASP A 56 5.39 -20.76 0.49
N ASP A 57 4.58 -21.63 1.08
CA ASP A 57 4.62 -23.09 0.77
C ASP A 57 3.98 -23.49 -0.57
N LYS A 58 3.51 -22.51 -1.35
CA LYS A 58 2.72 -22.72 -2.57
C LYS A 58 3.56 -23.04 -3.80
#